data_AF-A0A7S1MBL2-F1
#
_entry.id   AF-A0A7S1MBL2-F1
#
_cell.length_a   1.000
_cell.length_b   1.000
_cell.length_c   1.000
_cell.angle_alpha   90.00
_cell.angle_beta   90.00
_cell.angle_gamma   90.00
#
_symmetry.space_group_name_H-M   'P 1'
#
loop_
_entity.id
_entity.type
_entity.pdbx_description
1 polymer ?
#
loop_
_entity_poly.entity_id
_entity_poly.type
_entity_poly.pdbx_seq_one_letter_code
_entity_poly.pdbx_strand_id
1 'polypeptide(L)'
;GQRLAWELRGCDAFFVSSPMRRCMLTVLPAIRALDLPREDCICHGAAYEYGCAGKANPGTMPEEVEKTLPFRCAGFGPNGWDYQGNSEKETEAEARLRVERLVLWMAAEAVPVLQQRDGARSPTMVVCMHQTVLDLLLQILVDGTGECWKYGEIRYKHHNAGITELSVGPQGAITIVRQNDAKHLRRI
;
A
#
# COMPACT_ATOMS: atom_id res chain seq x y z
N GLY A 1 -12.16 -8.43 0.72
CA GLY A 1 -12.96 -8.00 -0.44
C GLY A 1 -14.31 -7.40 -0.03
N GLN A 2 -15.38 -8.20 0.01
CA GLN A 2 -16.75 -7.68 0.22
C GLN A 2 -16.95 -6.89 1.52
N ARG A 3 -16.37 -7.34 2.65
CA ARG A 3 -16.43 -6.59 3.91
C ARG A 3 -15.73 -5.24 3.83
N LEU A 4 -14.57 -5.18 3.18
CA LEU A 4 -13.84 -3.93 2.96
C LEU A 4 -14.68 -2.93 2.16
N ALA A 5 -15.35 -3.39 1.09
CA ALA A 5 -16.30 -2.55 0.35
C ALA A 5 -17.46 -2.08 1.23
N TRP A 6 -17.96 -2.90 2.16
CA TRP A 6 -18.99 -2.48 3.11
C TRP A 6 -18.51 -1.37 4.04
N GLU A 7 -17.30 -1.51 4.60
CA GLU A 7 -16.70 -0.49 5.49
C GLU A 7 -16.41 0.82 4.76
N LEU A 8 -16.17 0.76 3.45
CA LEU A 8 -15.91 1.93 2.60
C LEU A 8 -17.18 2.51 1.94
N ARG A 9 -18.38 2.01 2.25
CA ARG A 9 -19.60 2.57 1.66
C ARG A 9 -19.81 3.99 2.18
N GLY A 10 -19.90 4.94 1.25
CA GLY A 10 -20.01 6.36 1.58
C GLY A 10 -18.67 7.05 1.81
N CYS A 11 -17.55 6.36 1.64
CA CYS A 11 -16.24 6.97 1.49
C CYS A 11 -15.99 7.31 0.01
N ASP A 12 -15.07 8.24 -0.20
CA ASP A 12 -14.47 8.44 -1.51
C ASP A 12 -13.13 7.71 -1.55
N ALA A 13 -13.13 6.50 -2.10
CA ALA A 13 -12.04 5.55 -1.95
C ALA A 13 -11.00 5.67 -3.07
N PHE A 14 -9.72 5.61 -2.69
CA PHE A 14 -8.58 5.52 -3.61
C PHE A 14 -7.70 4.34 -3.21
N PHE A 15 -7.50 3.38 -4.10
CA PHE A 15 -6.80 2.14 -3.80
C PHE A 15 -5.36 2.20 -4.29
N VAL A 16 -4.43 1.83 -3.41
CA VAL A 16 -3.01 1.59 -3.74
C VAL A 16 -2.68 0.15 -3.38
N SER A 17 -2.18 -0.63 -4.32
CA SER A 17 -1.85 -2.04 -4.11
C SER A 17 -0.41 -2.35 -4.49
N SER A 18 0.18 -3.29 -3.76
CA SER A 18 1.40 -3.97 -4.17
C SER A 18 1.25 -4.64 -5.54
N PRO A 19 2.30 -4.68 -6.39
CA PRO A 19 2.28 -5.37 -7.67
C PRO A 19 2.26 -6.90 -7.54
N MET A 20 2.42 -7.43 -6.34
CA MET A 20 2.28 -8.85 -6.12
C MET A 20 0.82 -9.27 -6.23
N ARG A 21 0.55 -10.24 -7.11
CA ARG A 21 -0.81 -10.72 -7.45
C ARG A 21 -1.71 -10.98 -6.24
N ARG A 22 -1.16 -11.48 -5.12
CA ARG A 22 -1.91 -11.72 -3.87
C ARG A 22 -2.56 -10.45 -3.29
N CYS A 23 -1.90 -9.29 -3.34
CA CYS A 23 -2.47 -8.03 -2.86
C CYS A 23 -3.54 -7.50 -3.81
N MET A 24 -3.24 -7.48 -5.11
CA MET A 24 -4.20 -7.02 -6.11
C MET A 24 -5.49 -7.85 -6.09
N LEU A 25 -5.39 -9.18 -6.00
CA LEU A 25 -6.55 -10.06 -5.87
C LEU A 25 -7.28 -9.92 -4.53
N THR A 26 -6.61 -9.45 -3.48
CA THR A 26 -7.23 -9.20 -2.17
C THR A 26 -8.19 -8.01 -2.21
N VAL A 27 -7.79 -6.92 -2.91
CA VAL A 27 -8.61 -5.70 -3.03
C VAL A 27 -9.57 -5.72 -4.20
N LEU A 28 -9.33 -6.52 -5.23
CA LEU A 28 -10.15 -6.57 -6.44
C LEU A 28 -11.66 -6.76 -6.18
N PRO A 29 -12.12 -7.63 -5.25
CA PRO A 29 -13.55 -7.73 -4.97
C PRO A 29 -14.12 -6.45 -4.35
N ALA A 30 -13.33 -5.68 -3.61
CA ALA A 30 -13.77 -4.40 -3.05
C ALA A 30 -13.90 -3.33 -4.15
N ILE A 31 -12.88 -3.23 -5.02
CA ILE A 31 -12.88 -2.34 -6.19
C ILE A 31 -14.12 -2.58 -7.06
N ARG A 32 -14.41 -3.85 -7.38
CA ARG A 32 -15.60 -4.22 -8.17
C ARG A 32 -16.92 -3.92 -7.47
N ALA A 33 -17.00 -4.16 -6.16
CA ALA A 33 -18.22 -3.92 -5.40
C ALA A 33 -18.53 -2.43 -5.18
N LEU A 34 -17.50 -1.58 -5.23
CA LEU A 34 -17.60 -0.13 -5.16
C LEU A 34 -17.71 0.52 -6.54
N ASP A 35 -17.63 -0.26 -7.62
CA ASP A 35 -17.60 0.20 -9.02
C ASP A 35 -16.58 1.32 -9.26
N LEU A 36 -15.38 1.17 -8.69
CA LEU A 36 -14.35 2.20 -8.78
C LEU A 36 -13.75 2.25 -10.18
N PRO A 37 -13.53 3.46 -10.72
CA PRO A 37 -12.84 3.64 -11.98
C PRO A 37 -11.36 3.24 -11.84
N ARG A 38 -10.74 2.88 -12.96
CA ARG A 38 -9.34 2.42 -13.03
C ARG A 38 -8.35 3.47 -12.49
N GLU A 39 -8.74 4.73 -12.60
CA GLU A 39 -8.05 5.95 -12.25
C GLU A 39 -7.87 6.08 -10.74
N ASP A 40 -8.77 5.43 -9.99
CA ASP A 40 -8.79 5.37 -8.53
C ASP A 40 -8.13 4.11 -7.99
N CYS A 41 -7.50 3.32 -8.87
CA CYS A 41 -6.89 2.04 -8.55
C CYS A 41 -5.44 2.04 -9.03
N ILE A 42 -4.50 2.32 -8.13
CA ILE A 42 -3.07 2.32 -8.40
C ILE A 42 -2.42 1.01 -7.97
N CYS A 43 -1.61 0.43 -8.85
CA CYS A 43 -0.61 -0.56 -8.52
C CYS A 43 0.74 0.17 -8.41
N HIS A 44 1.38 0.15 -7.23
CA HIS A 44 2.60 0.93 -7.01
C HIS A 44 3.85 0.05 -6.96
N GLY A 45 4.81 0.27 -7.86
CA GLY A 45 6.00 -0.57 -8.01
C GLY A 45 6.92 -0.59 -6.79
N ALA A 46 6.86 0.39 -5.89
CA ALA A 46 7.59 0.38 -4.60
C ALA A 46 6.91 -0.43 -3.48
N ALA A 47 5.70 -0.97 -3.69
CA ALA A 47 4.89 -1.57 -2.62
C ALA A 47 5.04 -3.11 -2.50
N TYR A 48 6.06 -3.73 -3.09
CA TYR A 48 6.32 -5.17 -3.00
C TYR A 48 6.86 -5.61 -1.62
N GLU A 49 6.85 -6.92 -1.34
CA GLU A 49 7.33 -7.49 -0.07
C GLU A 49 8.86 -7.48 0.04
N TYR A 50 9.38 -7.21 1.24
CA TYR A 50 10.80 -7.21 1.51
C TYR A 50 11.50 -8.48 1.00
N GLY A 51 12.61 -8.28 0.29
CA GLY A 51 13.43 -9.38 -0.22
C GLY A 51 12.79 -10.18 -1.36
N CYS A 52 11.66 -9.73 -1.92
CA CYS A 52 11.07 -10.32 -3.12
C CYS A 52 11.59 -9.69 -4.43
N ALA A 53 12.27 -8.55 -4.35
CA ALA A 53 12.96 -7.94 -5.49
C ALA A 53 14.47 -7.91 -5.29
N GLY A 54 15.19 -7.82 -6.40
CA GLY A 54 16.65 -7.75 -6.48
C GLY A 54 17.11 -7.93 -7.93
N LYS A 55 18.41 -7.92 -8.19
CA LYS A 55 18.92 -8.18 -9.55
C LYS A 55 18.45 -9.51 -10.15
N ALA A 56 18.32 -10.54 -9.31
CA ALA A 56 17.84 -11.85 -9.73
C ALA A 56 16.32 -11.92 -10.00
N ASN A 57 15.55 -10.97 -9.47
CA ASN A 57 14.09 -10.93 -9.63
C ASN A 57 13.60 -9.49 -9.69
N PRO A 58 13.51 -8.87 -10.88
CA PRO A 58 13.12 -7.47 -11.00
C PRO A 58 11.59 -7.26 -10.85
N GLY A 59 10.82 -8.34 -10.77
CA GLY A 59 9.36 -8.30 -10.69
C GLY A 59 8.69 -8.28 -12.07
N THR A 60 7.44 -7.83 -12.10
CA THR A 60 6.61 -7.74 -13.31
C THR A 60 6.67 -6.33 -13.90
N MET A 61 6.49 -6.23 -15.21
CA MET A 61 6.38 -4.95 -15.89
C MET A 61 4.98 -4.34 -15.70
N PRO A 62 4.85 -3.00 -15.71
CA PRO A 62 3.56 -2.33 -15.53
C PRO A 62 2.53 -2.77 -16.59
N GLU A 63 2.94 -2.97 -17.84
CA GLU A 63 2.05 -3.39 -18.92
C GLU A 63 1.42 -4.77 -18.67
N GLU A 64 2.13 -5.66 -17.97
CA GLU A 64 1.60 -6.99 -17.63
C GLU A 64 0.51 -6.88 -16.56
N VAL A 65 0.69 -5.99 -15.59
CA VAL A 65 -0.30 -5.72 -14.55
C VAL A 65 -1.55 -5.07 -15.16
N GLU A 66 -1.34 -4.02 -15.95
CA GLU A 66 -2.42 -3.21 -16.55
C GLU A 66 -3.27 -3.99 -17.56
N LYS A 67 -2.69 -4.98 -18.25
CA LYS A 67 -3.43 -5.89 -19.16
C LYS A 67 -4.35 -6.84 -18.41
N THR A 68 -4.06 -7.16 -17.15
CA THR A 68 -4.73 -8.26 -16.44
C THR A 68 -5.74 -7.78 -15.41
N LEU A 69 -5.55 -6.59 -14.86
CA LEU A 69 -6.33 -6.07 -13.74
C LEU A 69 -6.63 -4.57 -13.92
N PRO A 70 -7.72 -4.05 -13.34
CA PRO A 70 -8.16 -2.67 -13.53
C PRO A 70 -7.33 -1.68 -12.70
N PHE A 71 -6.00 -1.75 -12.79
CA PHE A 71 -5.09 -0.81 -12.15
C PHE A 71 -4.41 0.08 -13.18
N ARG A 72 -4.04 1.29 -12.77
CA ARG A 72 -2.94 2.05 -13.37
C ARG A 72 -1.67 1.78 -12.58
N CYS A 73 -0.53 1.71 -13.25
CA CYS A 73 0.75 1.52 -12.59
C CYS A 73 1.42 2.87 -12.29
N ALA A 74 2.06 2.97 -11.13
CA ALA A 74 2.87 4.12 -10.72
C ALA A 74 4.15 3.65 -10.02
N GLY A 75 5.23 4.44 -10.11
CA GLY A 75 6.48 4.13 -9.42
C GLY A 75 7.07 2.77 -9.78
N PHE A 76 7.07 2.40 -11.06
CA PHE A 76 7.80 1.24 -11.58
C PHE A 76 9.18 1.69 -12.11
N GLY A 77 10.18 0.84 -11.96
CA GLY A 77 11.50 1.03 -12.55
C GLY A 77 11.53 0.58 -14.01
N PRO A 78 12.66 0.81 -14.72
CA PRO A 78 12.80 0.42 -16.13
C PRO A 78 12.71 -1.09 -16.36
N ASN A 79 12.96 -1.90 -15.32
CA ASN A 79 13.01 -3.36 -15.41
C ASN A 79 11.87 -4.06 -14.65
N GLY A 80 10.92 -3.32 -14.07
CA GLY A 80 9.83 -3.89 -13.29
C GLY A 80 9.52 -3.06 -12.04
N TRP A 81 9.50 -3.71 -10.88
CA TRP A 81 9.20 -3.03 -9.61
C TRP A 81 10.28 -1.97 -9.27
N ASP A 82 10.01 -1.08 -8.30
CA ASP A 82 10.93 0.02 -7.91
C ASP A 82 12.16 -0.45 -7.12
N TYR A 83 12.83 -1.48 -7.62
CA TYR A 83 14.12 -1.89 -7.09
C TYR A 83 15.22 -1.00 -7.67
N GLN A 84 15.76 -0.12 -6.83
CA GLN A 84 16.86 0.79 -7.18
C GLN A 84 18.19 0.39 -6.51
N GLY A 85 18.23 -0.80 -5.89
CA GLY A 85 19.41 -1.34 -5.24
C GLY A 85 20.38 -2.00 -6.24
N ASN A 86 21.49 -2.50 -5.69
CA ASN A 86 22.54 -3.18 -6.48
C ASN A 86 22.79 -4.63 -6.06
N SER A 87 22.01 -5.11 -5.10
CA SER A 87 22.13 -6.43 -4.48
C SER A 87 21.32 -7.48 -5.25
N GLU A 88 21.74 -8.75 -5.16
CA GLU A 88 20.98 -9.87 -5.73
C GLU A 88 19.60 -10.01 -5.08
N LYS A 89 19.52 -9.65 -3.80
CA LYS A 89 18.31 -9.57 -2.99
C LYS A 89 18.31 -8.24 -2.24
N GLU A 90 17.14 -7.62 -2.15
CA GLU A 90 16.96 -6.38 -1.40
C GLU A 90 17.52 -6.47 0.04
N THR A 91 18.31 -5.46 0.41
CA THR A 91 18.83 -5.27 1.77
C THR A 91 17.92 -4.38 2.61
N GLU A 92 18.09 -4.37 3.93
CA GLU A 92 17.29 -3.50 4.81
C GLU A 92 17.45 -2.01 4.49
N ALA A 93 18.66 -1.57 4.15
CA ALA A 93 18.92 -0.19 3.77
C ALA A 93 18.21 0.19 2.46
N GLU A 94 18.24 -0.71 1.46
CA GLU A 94 17.52 -0.52 0.20
C GLU A 94 15.99 -0.49 0.42
N ALA A 95 15.47 -1.35 1.31
CA ALA A 95 14.06 -1.38 1.67
C ALA A 95 13.61 -0.08 2.37
N ARG A 96 14.39 0.45 3.31
CA ARG A 96 14.13 1.75 3.96
C ARG A 96 14.01 2.87 2.94
N LEU A 97 15.02 3.02 2.08
CA LEU A 97 15.01 4.04 1.02
C LEU A 97 13.80 3.89 0.08
N ARG A 98 13.41 2.65 -0.25
CA ARG A 98 12.23 2.39 -1.09
C ARG A 98 10.93 2.81 -0.41
N VAL A 99 10.75 2.49 0.87
CA VAL A 99 9.52 2.87 1.58
C VAL A 99 9.47 4.37 1.84
N GLU A 100 10.61 5.02 2.08
CA GLU A 100 10.69 6.49 2.13
C GLU A 100 10.22 7.12 0.81
N ARG A 101 10.68 6.61 -0.35
CA ARG A 101 10.18 7.06 -1.66
C ARG A 101 8.67 6.83 -1.82
N LEU A 102 8.15 5.69 -1.35
CA LEU A 102 6.71 5.43 -1.36
C LEU A 102 5.94 6.45 -0.52
N VAL A 103 6.43 6.80 0.67
CA VAL A 103 5.83 7.83 1.53
C VAL A 103 5.87 9.21 0.86
N LEU A 104 7.00 9.57 0.24
CA LEU A 104 7.12 10.82 -0.52
C LEU A 104 6.13 10.86 -1.69
N TRP A 105 6.00 9.77 -2.43
CA TRP A 105 4.99 9.65 -3.50
C TRP A 105 3.57 9.78 -2.95
N MET A 106 3.24 9.12 -1.84
CA MET A 106 1.92 9.23 -1.21
C MET A 106 1.61 10.69 -0.86
N ALA A 107 2.56 11.41 -0.28
CA ALA A 107 2.40 12.82 0.08
C ALA A 107 2.30 13.75 -1.14
N ALA A 108 3.08 13.51 -2.18
CA ALA A 108 3.19 14.38 -3.35
C ALA A 108 2.10 14.14 -4.41
N GLU A 109 1.59 12.91 -4.52
CA GLU A 109 0.68 12.51 -5.60
C GLU A 109 -0.66 11.97 -5.08
N ALA A 110 -0.63 10.99 -4.18
CA ALA A 110 -1.88 10.33 -3.75
C ALA A 110 -2.75 11.23 -2.84
N VAL A 111 -2.14 11.93 -1.89
CA VAL A 111 -2.84 12.82 -0.96
C VAL A 111 -3.49 14.01 -1.69
N PRO A 112 -2.82 14.71 -2.62
CA PRO A 112 -3.45 15.77 -3.40
C PRO A 112 -4.66 15.30 -4.22
N VAL A 113 -4.60 14.11 -4.82
CA VAL A 113 -5.76 13.52 -5.53
C VAL A 113 -6.95 13.35 -4.60
N LEU A 114 -6.71 12.90 -3.37
CA LEU A 114 -7.76 12.76 -2.36
C LEU A 114 -8.29 14.11 -1.84
N GLN A 115 -7.45 15.13 -1.73
CA GLN A 115 -7.84 16.46 -1.28
C GLN A 115 -8.65 17.24 -2.32
N GLN A 116 -8.47 16.95 -3.61
CA GLN A 116 -9.22 17.58 -4.70
C GLN A 116 -10.63 17.01 -4.87
N ARG A 117 -10.94 15.90 -4.21
CA ARG A 117 -12.27 15.28 -4.25
C ARG A 117 -13.23 16.10 -3.41
N ASP A 118 -13.97 16.97 -4.09
CA ASP A 118 -14.99 17.83 -3.50
C ASP A 118 -16.28 17.03 -3.29
N GLY A 119 -16.46 16.48 -2.10
CA GLY A 119 -17.59 15.62 -1.80
C GLY A 119 -17.99 15.62 -0.33
N ALA A 120 -19.28 15.36 -0.07
CA ALA A 120 -19.83 15.14 1.27
C ALA A 120 -19.30 13.85 1.95
N ARG A 121 -18.39 13.11 1.28
CA ARG A 121 -17.87 11.81 1.69
C ARG A 121 -16.45 11.98 2.20
N SER A 122 -16.06 11.16 3.18
CA SER A 122 -14.69 11.18 3.70
C SER A 122 -13.71 10.59 2.67
N PRO A 123 -12.71 11.34 2.18
CA PRO A 123 -11.68 10.81 1.29
C PRO A 123 -10.84 9.76 2.04
N THR A 124 -10.67 8.58 1.44
CA THR A 124 -10.02 7.44 2.09
C THR A 124 -9.06 6.75 1.15
N MET A 125 -7.77 6.71 1.52
CA MET A 125 -6.78 5.89 0.85
C MET A 125 -6.78 4.48 1.44
N VAL A 126 -6.86 3.47 0.58
CA VAL A 126 -6.74 2.06 0.96
C VAL A 126 -5.44 1.50 0.43
N VAL A 127 -4.51 1.18 1.32
CA VAL A 127 -3.20 0.63 0.97
C VAL A 127 -3.17 -0.87 1.26
N CYS A 128 -2.99 -1.70 0.23
CA CYS A 128 -2.89 -3.15 0.37
C CYS A 128 -1.48 -3.66 0.05
N MET A 129 -0.77 -4.05 1.10
CA MET A 129 0.65 -4.41 1.09
C MET A 129 0.92 -5.68 1.90
N HIS A 130 2.18 -5.92 2.23
CA HIS A 130 2.64 -7.11 2.93
C HIS A 130 3.17 -6.79 4.32
N GLN A 131 3.25 -7.79 5.19
CA GLN A 131 3.57 -7.62 6.61
C GLN A 131 4.82 -6.77 6.85
N THR A 132 5.93 -7.15 6.23
CA THR A 132 7.23 -6.58 6.57
C THR A 132 7.36 -5.14 6.07
N VAL A 133 6.86 -4.86 4.88
CA VAL A 133 6.86 -3.49 4.33
C VAL A 133 5.80 -2.60 4.97
N LEU A 134 4.64 -3.16 5.35
CA LEU A 134 3.62 -2.41 6.08
C LEU A 134 4.09 -2.02 7.49
N ASP A 135 4.85 -2.89 8.16
CA ASP A 135 5.50 -2.57 9.44
C ASP A 135 6.45 -1.37 9.30
N LEU A 136 7.36 -1.39 8.31
CA LEU A 136 8.26 -0.27 8.02
C LEU A 136 7.49 1.01 7.63
N LEU A 137 6.47 0.90 6.78
CA LEU A 137 5.63 2.03 6.39
C LEU A 137 4.98 2.69 7.62
N LEU A 138 4.45 1.90 8.54
CA LEU A 138 3.83 2.41 9.76
C LEU A 138 4.85 3.06 10.70
N GLN A 139 6.07 2.52 10.82
CA GLN A 139 7.13 3.19 11.58
C GLN A 139 7.44 4.57 10.99
N ILE A 140 7.56 4.69 9.67
CA ILE A 140 7.80 6.00 9.03
C ILE A 140 6.61 6.94 9.23
N LEU A 141 5.38 6.47 9.00
CA LEU A 141 4.19 7.32 9.07
C LEU A 141 3.81 7.73 10.50
N VAL A 142 3.97 6.84 11.48
CA VAL A 142 3.49 7.04 12.86
C VAL A 142 4.61 7.48 13.79
N ASP A 143 5.79 6.88 13.67
CA ASP A 143 6.95 7.20 14.51
C ASP A 143 7.84 8.28 13.89
N GLY A 144 7.59 8.65 12.63
CA GLY A 144 8.34 9.66 11.88
C GLY A 144 9.68 9.18 11.32
N THR A 145 10.04 7.91 11.53
CA THR A 145 11.33 7.36 11.08
C THR A 145 11.30 5.85 10.89
N GLY A 146 12.05 5.37 9.89
CA GLY A 146 12.34 3.96 9.67
C GLY A 146 13.77 3.56 10.07
N GLU A 147 14.56 4.48 10.65
CA GLU A 147 16.01 4.26 10.88
C GLU A 147 16.32 3.02 11.71
N CYS A 148 15.50 2.75 12.74
CA CYS A 148 15.66 1.60 13.63
C CYS A 148 15.02 0.31 13.10
N TRP A 149 14.42 0.34 11.91
CA TRP A 149 13.74 -0.82 11.35
C TRP A 149 14.73 -1.93 10.99
N LYS A 150 14.41 -3.16 11.40
CA LYS A 150 15.18 -4.38 11.11
C LYS A 150 14.28 -5.53 10.73
N TYR A 151 14.70 -6.34 9.77
CA TYR A 151 13.95 -7.50 9.35
C TYR A 151 13.83 -8.53 10.47
N GLY A 152 12.60 -8.92 10.79
CA GLY A 152 12.28 -9.87 11.86
C GLY A 152 11.95 -9.23 13.22
N GLU A 153 12.31 -7.96 13.43
CA GLU A 153 11.98 -7.19 14.63
C GLU A 153 10.68 -6.38 14.41
N ILE A 154 9.55 -7.10 14.33
CA ILE A 154 8.25 -6.51 13.95
C ILE A 154 7.68 -5.66 15.08
N ARG A 155 7.43 -4.37 14.82
CA ARG A 155 6.74 -3.45 15.74
C ARG A 155 5.23 -3.43 15.51
N TYR A 156 4.80 -3.31 14.27
CA TYR A 156 3.40 -3.29 13.84
C TYR A 156 3.03 -4.61 13.16
N LYS A 157 2.75 -5.63 13.99
CA LYS A 157 2.34 -6.95 13.50
C LYS A 157 0.93 -6.94 12.91
N HIS A 158 0.77 -7.53 11.73
CA HIS A 158 -0.49 -7.75 11.02
C HIS A 158 -0.80 -9.23 10.83
N HIS A 159 -2.09 -9.56 10.86
CA HIS A 159 -2.60 -10.81 10.31
C HIS A 159 -2.82 -10.66 8.81
N ASN A 160 -2.91 -11.79 8.09
CA ASN A 160 -3.35 -11.77 6.69
C ASN A 160 -4.72 -11.07 6.59
N ALA A 161 -4.81 -10.04 5.74
CA ALA A 161 -5.99 -9.19 5.58
C ALA A 161 -6.43 -8.44 6.84
N GLY A 162 -5.62 -8.37 7.90
CA GLY A 162 -5.86 -7.48 9.04
C GLY A 162 -5.83 -6.01 8.60
N ILE A 163 -6.70 -5.18 9.18
CA ILE A 163 -6.84 -3.77 8.80
C ILE A 163 -6.25 -2.88 9.88
N THR A 164 -5.32 -2.01 9.50
CA THR A 164 -4.88 -0.88 10.32
C THR A 164 -5.41 0.40 9.69
N GLU A 165 -6.05 1.22 10.52
CA GLU A 165 -6.70 2.45 10.13
C GLU A 165 -5.94 3.62 10.76
N LEU A 166 -5.56 4.56 9.91
CA LEU A 166 -4.84 5.76 10.29
C LEU A 166 -5.76 6.97 10.06
N SER A 167 -5.75 7.90 11.00
CA SER A 167 -6.35 9.22 10.82
C SER A 167 -5.25 10.25 10.62
N VAL A 168 -5.42 11.08 9.60
CA VAL A 168 -4.54 12.22 9.31
C VAL A 168 -5.19 13.47 9.90
N GLY A 169 -4.61 13.95 10.99
CA GLY A 169 -5.04 15.17 11.67
C GLY A 169 -4.55 16.45 10.98
N PRO A 170 -4.88 17.62 11.56
CA PRO A 170 -4.34 18.89 11.12
C PRO A 170 -2.81 18.86 11.07
N GLN A 171 -2.21 19.57 10.10
CA GLN A 171 -0.75 19.63 9.91
C GLN A 171 -0.09 18.28 9.56
N GLY A 172 -0.86 17.27 9.17
CA GLY A 172 -0.34 15.98 8.73
C GLY A 172 0.01 15.02 9.86
N ALA A 173 -0.40 15.31 11.11
CA ALA A 173 -0.19 14.39 12.23
C ALA A 173 -0.94 13.08 12.00
N ILE A 174 -0.23 11.95 11.99
CA ILE A 174 -0.83 10.63 11.76
C ILE A 174 -1.07 9.93 13.10
N THR A 175 -2.27 9.40 13.29
CA THR A 175 -2.65 8.64 14.49
C THR A 175 -3.25 7.29 14.10
N ILE A 176 -2.93 6.25 14.86
CA ILE A 176 -3.55 4.94 14.68
C ILE A 176 -4.92 4.95 15.35
N VAL A 177 -5.99 4.77 14.57
CA VAL A 177 -7.37 4.65 15.06
C VAL A 177 -7.66 3.20 15.46
N ARG A 178 -7.19 2.26 14.62
CA ARG A 178 -7.40 0.83 14.78
C ARG A 178 -6.17 0.10 14.27
N GLN A 179 -5.65 -0.87 15.02
CA GLN A 179 -4.47 -1.62 14.62
C GLN A 179 -4.81 -3.09 14.41
N ASN A 180 -4.46 -3.62 13.22
CA ASN A 180 -4.53 -5.04 12.87
C ASN A 180 -5.89 -5.68 13.23
N ASP A 181 -6.99 -5.00 12.90
CA ASP A 181 -8.32 -5.54 13.13
C ASP A 181 -8.61 -6.69 12.15
N ALA A 182 -8.68 -7.88 12.73
CA ALA A 182 -8.98 -9.13 12.06
C ALA A 182 -10.35 -9.70 12.47
N LYS A 183 -11.22 -8.93 13.15
CA LYS A 183 -12.55 -9.40 13.60
C LYS A 183 -13.40 -9.91 12.43
N HIS A 184 -13.26 -9.28 11.26
CA HIS A 184 -13.96 -9.68 10.04
C HIS A 184 -13.53 -11.02 9.44
N LEU A 185 -12.44 -11.61 9.92
CA LEU A 185 -11.96 -12.93 9.47
C LEU A 185 -12.52 -14.08 10.29
N ARG A 186 -13.14 -13.79 11.43
CA ARG A 186 -13.81 -14.81 12.23
C ARG A 186 -15.01 -15.31 11.45
N ARG A 187 -15.03 -16.61 11.13
CA ARG A 187 -16.22 -17.27 10.57
C ARG A 187 -17.35 -17.12 11.58
N ILE A 188 -18.46 -16.54 11.13
CA ILE A 188 -19.76 -16.60 11.83
C ILE A 188 -20.27 -18.04 11.69
#